data_AF-A0A453IFR5-F1
#
_entry.id   AF-A0A453IFR5-F1
#
_cell.length_a   1.000
_cell.length_b   1.000
_cell.length_c   1.000
_cell.angle_alpha   90.00
_cell.angle_beta   90.00
_cell.angle_gamma   90.00
#
_symmetry.space_group_name_H-M   'P 1'
#
loop_
_entity.id
_entity.type
_entity.pdbx_description
1 polymer ?
#
loop_
_entity_poly.entity_id
_entity_poly.type
_entity_poly.pdbx_seq_one_letter_code
_entity_poly.pdbx_strand_id
1 'polypeptide(L)'
;MFLIQVLLWLKQWDSCVFGSHIRGTSDDTLSALRRHSCTIQKNSSSRSFFSKSRGAYVMGQDNMPQNTPGSNSEDLKSTFHKKPSVDNAPEQKVLLLCGPAGLGKTTLAHVAAKHCGYHVVEINASDDRSASSIEPKILDVVQMNSIMSDSKPKCLVIDEIDGALGDGKGAVEVILKMINADKNNNSDRSNGAEETQVQKASSRKSHRTAKLLRPVICICNDLYAPALRKLRQVAKVHIFVQPTISRVVNRLKYICKKEGFKTSSIALSALADYTECDIRSCLNT
;
A
#
# COMPACT_ATOMS: atom_id res chain seq x y z
N MET A 1 8.98 6.89 9.85
CA MET A 1 7.54 6.94 9.55
C MET A 1 7.23 6.22 8.23
N PHE A 2 7.83 6.61 7.10
CA PHE A 2 7.52 6.04 5.78
C PHE A 2 7.70 4.51 5.67
N LEU A 3 8.82 3.95 6.14
CA LEU A 3 9.05 2.50 6.10
C LEU A 3 7.94 1.70 6.78
N ILE A 4 7.46 2.13 7.96
CA ILE A 4 6.40 1.45 8.69
C ILE A 4 5.10 1.42 7.87
N GLN A 5 4.77 2.51 7.19
CA GLN A 5 3.55 2.59 6.39
C GLN A 5 3.62 1.69 5.15
N VAL A 6 4.78 1.63 4.48
CA VAL A 6 5.02 0.72 3.34
C VAL A 6 4.96 -0.73 3.81
N LEU A 7 5.58 -1.07 4.93
CA LEU A 7 5.54 -2.41 5.51
C LEU A 7 4.11 -2.82 5.91
N LEU A 8 3.36 -1.91 6.55
CA LEU A 8 1.96 -2.15 6.91
C LEU A 8 1.09 -2.40 5.68
N TRP A 9 1.35 -1.70 4.57
CA TRP A 9 0.64 -1.94 3.32
C TRP A 9 1.03 -3.28 2.68
N LEU A 10 2.31 -3.61 2.60
CA LEU A 10 2.78 -4.91 2.10
C LEU A 10 2.21 -6.08 2.90
N LYS A 11 2.08 -5.93 4.22
CA LYS A 11 1.48 -6.96 5.08
C LYS A 11 0.01 -7.25 4.78
N GLN A 12 -0.75 -6.29 4.24
CA GLN A 12 -2.14 -6.53 3.85
C GLN A 12 -2.23 -7.58 2.73
N TRP A 13 -1.16 -7.77 1.96
CA TRP A 13 -1.09 -8.77 0.91
C TRP A 13 -0.77 -10.18 1.42
N ASP A 14 -0.33 -10.35 2.67
CA ASP A 14 0.25 -11.61 3.14
C ASP A 14 -0.71 -12.79 2.96
N SER A 15 -1.98 -12.60 3.33
CA SER A 15 -3.02 -13.64 3.26
C SER A 15 -3.33 -14.09 1.83
N CYS A 16 -3.28 -13.19 0.85
CA CYS A 16 -3.55 -13.49 -0.55
C CYS A 16 -2.33 -14.03 -1.29
N VAL A 17 -1.12 -13.63 -0.88
CA VAL A 17 0.12 -13.92 -1.61
C VAL A 17 0.80 -15.18 -1.09
N PHE A 18 0.88 -15.36 0.23
CA PHE A 18 1.58 -16.48 0.88
C PHE A 18 0.63 -17.58 1.36
N GLY A 19 -0.68 -17.34 1.31
CA GLY A 19 -1.68 -18.27 1.81
C GLY A 19 -1.73 -18.35 3.33
N SER A 20 -2.74 -19.06 3.85
CA SER A 20 -3.05 -19.15 5.28
C SER A 20 -2.02 -19.92 6.14
N HIS A 21 -0.97 -20.49 5.54
CA HIS A 21 -0.04 -21.41 6.23
C HIS A 21 1.38 -20.88 6.47
N ILE A 22 1.71 -19.66 6.05
CA ILE A 22 2.92 -18.97 6.51
C ILE A 22 2.49 -17.91 7.49
N ARG A 23 2.99 -18.04 8.73
CA ARG A 23 2.91 -17.11 9.88
C ARG A 23 2.42 -15.72 9.47
N GLY A 24 1.09 -15.56 9.35
CA GLY A 24 0.49 -14.23 9.34
C GLY A 24 1.06 -13.54 10.57
N THR A 25 1.82 -12.46 10.35
CA THR A 25 2.51 -11.80 11.46
C THR A 25 1.49 -11.55 12.55
N SER A 26 1.77 -12.05 13.77
CA SER A 26 0.78 -12.07 14.86
C SER A 26 0.18 -10.69 15.03
N ASP A 27 -1.09 -10.63 15.41
CA ASP A 27 -1.80 -9.36 15.60
C ASP A 27 -1.04 -8.42 16.57
N ASP A 28 -0.20 -8.99 17.45
CA ASP A 28 0.77 -8.27 18.30
C ASP A 28 1.82 -7.46 17.53
N THR A 29 2.34 -7.98 16.42
CA THR A 29 3.31 -7.26 15.58
C THR A 29 2.64 -6.21 14.70
N LEU A 30 1.41 -6.47 14.23
CA LEU A 30 0.60 -5.48 13.51
C LEU A 30 0.17 -4.35 14.44
N SER A 31 -0.27 -4.69 15.66
CA SER A 31 -0.58 -3.72 16.70
C SER A 31 0.66 -3.01 17.22
N ALA A 32 1.84 -3.62 17.26
CA ALA A 32 3.10 -2.92 17.54
C ALA A 32 3.46 -1.92 16.43
N LEU A 33 3.38 -2.31 15.15
CA LEU A 33 3.61 -1.40 14.02
C LEU A 33 2.60 -0.26 13.98
N ARG A 34 1.32 -0.54 14.25
CA ARG A 34 0.26 0.47 14.38
C ARG A 34 0.53 1.39 15.57
N ARG A 35 0.93 0.86 16.72
CA ARG A 35 1.35 1.64 17.91
C ARG A 35 2.49 2.60 17.56
N HIS A 36 3.54 2.13 16.90
CA HIS A 36 4.63 3.01 16.45
C HIS A 36 4.21 4.05 15.40
N SER A 37 3.14 3.79 14.64
CA SER A 37 2.54 4.78 13.74
C SER A 37 1.67 5.81 14.46
N CYS A 38 0.99 5.47 15.55
CA CYS A 38 0.06 6.37 16.26
C CYS A 38 0.66 7.07 17.49
N THR A 39 1.70 6.53 18.15
CA THR A 39 2.37 7.19 19.28
C THR A 39 3.01 8.53 18.89
N ILE A 40 3.28 8.78 17.60
CA ILE A 40 3.91 10.03 17.13
C ILE A 40 2.89 11.07 16.64
N GLN A 41 1.61 10.70 16.43
CA GLN A 41 0.53 11.66 16.14
C GLN A 41 -0.02 12.37 17.38
N LYS A 42 0.40 11.99 18.60
CA LYS A 42 -0.01 12.67 19.85
C LYS A 42 0.83 13.89 20.23
N ASN A 43 1.73 14.37 19.35
CA ASN A 43 2.52 15.58 19.65
C ASN A 43 2.22 16.80 18.76
N SER A 44 1.07 16.82 18.07
CA SER A 44 0.50 18.04 17.50
C SER A 44 -0.91 18.28 18.05
N SER A 45 -0.95 19.06 19.12
CA SER A 45 -2.02 20.01 19.48
C SER A 45 -3.47 19.52 19.54
N SER A 46 -4.00 19.45 20.77
CA SER A 46 -5.18 20.26 21.13
C SER A 46 -5.21 20.54 22.64
N ARG A 47 -4.83 21.78 22.98
CA ARG A 47 -5.29 22.43 24.20
C ARG A 47 -6.77 22.74 23.97
N SER A 48 -7.65 22.12 24.76
CA SER A 48 -9.03 22.59 24.92
C SER A 48 -9.32 22.70 26.41
N PHE A 49 -8.96 23.85 26.99
CA PHE A 49 -9.52 24.31 28.24
C PHE A 49 -10.60 25.33 27.89
N PHE A 50 -11.86 24.91 28.00
CA PHE A 50 -12.99 25.83 28.10
C PHE A 50 -13.73 25.57 29.41
N SER A 51 -14.42 26.61 29.84
CA SER A 51 -14.61 27.07 31.20
C SER A 51 -15.59 26.28 32.06
N LYS A 52 -15.39 26.48 33.37
CA LYS A 52 -16.24 26.07 34.50
C LYS A 52 -17.35 27.13 34.68
N SER A 53 -18.62 26.73 34.80
CA SER A 53 -19.53 27.13 35.91
C SER A 53 -21.01 26.73 35.74
N ARG A 54 -21.44 25.87 36.68
CA ARG A 54 -22.61 25.91 37.61
C ARG A 54 -24.07 25.99 37.13
N GLY A 55 -24.85 25.05 37.73
CA GLY A 55 -26.26 25.12 38.15
C GLY A 55 -27.16 24.09 37.45
N ALA A 56 -28.11 23.35 38.03
CA ALA A 56 -28.61 23.09 39.39
C ALA A 56 -29.66 21.93 39.31
N TYR A 57 -29.84 21.17 40.40
CA TYR A 57 -30.90 20.22 40.88
C TYR A 57 -32.17 19.90 40.02
N VAL A 58 -32.80 18.70 40.00
CA VAL A 58 -33.65 18.00 41.01
C VAL A 58 -34.09 16.63 40.39
N MET A 59 -33.86 15.44 41.00
CA MET A 59 -34.74 14.57 41.85
C MET A 59 -35.97 13.91 41.17
N GLY A 60 -36.12 12.57 41.27
CA GLY A 60 -37.35 11.84 40.91
C GLY A 60 -37.19 10.31 40.78
N GLN A 61 -37.99 9.56 41.53
CA GLN A 61 -37.89 8.14 41.90
C GLN A 61 -38.80 7.19 41.07
N ASP A 62 -38.43 5.90 41.09
CA ASP A 62 -39.26 4.68 41.20
C ASP A 62 -40.13 4.10 40.05
N ASN A 63 -40.09 2.75 40.04
CA ASN A 63 -41.10 1.73 39.67
C ASN A 63 -41.00 0.96 38.33
N MET A 64 -40.83 -0.36 38.51
CA MET A 64 -41.22 -1.48 37.65
C MET A 64 -42.03 -2.43 38.57
N PRO A 65 -43.15 -3.10 38.16
CA PRO A 65 -43.06 -4.36 37.39
C PRO A 65 -44.26 -4.81 36.48
N GLN A 66 -43.90 -5.68 35.52
CA GLN A 66 -44.53 -6.95 35.04
C GLN A 66 -45.78 -7.09 34.12
N ASN A 67 -45.60 -8.03 33.16
CA ASN A 67 -46.51 -9.01 32.48
C ASN A 67 -47.29 -8.61 31.19
N THR A 68 -46.85 -8.98 29.94
CA THR A 68 -46.91 -10.26 29.12
C THR A 68 -48.17 -10.39 28.22
N PRO A 69 -48.26 -11.23 27.12
CA PRO A 69 -47.28 -12.10 26.43
C PRO A 69 -47.34 -12.15 24.85
N GLY A 70 -46.37 -12.86 24.25
CA GLY A 70 -46.47 -13.57 22.94
C GLY A 70 -45.31 -13.25 21.99
N SER A 71 -44.60 -14.18 21.32
CA SER A 71 -44.67 -15.63 21.16
C SER A 71 -43.40 -16.10 20.39
N ASN A 72 -42.83 -17.24 20.80
CA ASN A 72 -41.95 -18.19 20.08
C ASN A 72 -40.54 -17.78 19.59
N SER A 73 -39.50 -18.35 20.20
CA SER A 73 -38.83 -19.59 19.71
C SER A 73 -37.56 -19.89 20.51
N GLU A 74 -37.54 -21.06 21.14
CA GLU A 74 -36.38 -21.65 21.83
C GLU A 74 -35.46 -22.42 20.84
N ASP A 75 -34.17 -22.37 21.19
CA ASP A 75 -33.21 -23.48 21.19
C ASP A 75 -32.44 -23.95 19.94
N LEU A 76 -31.13 -23.67 20.05
CA LEU A 76 -29.98 -24.60 20.02
C LEU A 76 -29.66 -25.42 18.76
N LYS A 77 -28.47 -25.11 18.23
CA LYS A 77 -27.47 -25.99 17.58
C LYS A 77 -27.87 -26.63 16.25
N SER A 78 -27.36 -26.06 15.17
CA SER A 78 -26.68 -26.84 14.10
C SER A 78 -25.80 -25.88 13.28
N THR A 79 -24.48 -26.04 13.34
CA THR A 79 -23.65 -26.81 12.39
C THR A 79 -23.13 -25.94 11.25
N PHE A 80 -21.88 -26.21 10.89
CA PHE A 80 -21.15 -25.78 9.69
C PHE A 80 -20.29 -24.53 9.80
N HIS A 81 -19.02 -24.82 10.12
CA HIS A 81 -17.82 -24.20 9.55
C HIS A 81 -18.07 -23.49 8.20
N LYS A 82 -18.41 -22.20 8.25
CA LYS A 82 -18.10 -21.31 7.13
C LYS A 82 -16.60 -21.03 7.23
N LYS A 83 -15.79 -21.76 6.45
CA LYS A 83 -14.47 -21.27 6.03
C LYS A 83 -14.65 -19.80 5.64
N PRO A 84 -13.88 -18.83 6.18
CA PRO A 84 -13.87 -17.51 5.60
C PRO A 84 -13.12 -17.63 4.28
N SER A 85 -13.83 -17.95 3.20
CA SER A 85 -13.36 -17.69 1.85
C SER A 85 -13.53 -16.19 1.59
N VAL A 86 -12.76 -15.38 2.32
CA VAL A 86 -12.64 -13.96 2.05
C VAL A 86 -11.24 -13.81 1.49
N ASP A 87 -11.16 -13.59 0.18
CA ASP A 87 -9.99 -13.03 -0.47
C ASP A 87 -9.70 -11.70 0.27
N ASN A 88 -8.90 -11.73 1.33
CA ASN A 88 -8.48 -10.57 2.13
C ASN A 88 -7.46 -9.73 1.35
N ALA A 89 -7.78 -9.41 0.10
CA ALA A 89 -6.97 -8.56 -0.74
C ALA A 89 -7.11 -7.11 -0.25
N PRO A 90 -6.02 -6.33 -0.23
CA PRO A 90 -6.07 -4.94 0.20
C PRO A 90 -7.01 -4.13 -0.70
N GLU A 91 -7.78 -3.23 -0.09
CA GLU A 91 -8.66 -2.28 -0.80
C GLU A 91 -7.88 -1.45 -1.83
N GLN A 92 -6.69 -0.99 -1.44
CA GLN A 92 -5.77 -0.27 -2.30
C GLN A 92 -4.64 -1.20 -2.73
N LYS A 93 -4.76 -1.78 -3.92
CA LYS A 93 -3.78 -2.72 -4.49
C LYS A 93 -2.50 -2.08 -5.03
N VAL A 94 -2.47 -0.76 -5.14
CA VAL A 94 -1.31 -0.03 -5.65
C VAL A 94 -0.84 0.96 -4.59
N LEU A 95 0.46 0.99 -4.35
CA LEU A 95 1.13 1.99 -3.53
C LEU A 95 1.86 2.97 -4.46
N LEU A 96 1.59 4.26 -4.34
CA LEU A 96 2.27 5.32 -5.09
C LEU A 96 3.21 6.09 -4.16
N LEU A 97 4.52 5.95 -4.37
CA LEU A 97 5.56 6.69 -3.68
C LEU A 97 5.95 7.91 -4.50
N CYS A 98 5.70 9.11 -3.97
CA CYS A 98 6.01 10.36 -4.65
C CYS A 98 7.02 11.19 -3.87
N GLY A 99 7.83 11.99 -4.54
CA GLY A 99 8.60 13.06 -3.92
C GLY A 99 9.84 13.44 -4.74
N PRO A 100 10.62 14.44 -4.29
CA PRO A 100 11.85 14.86 -4.97
C PRO A 100 12.84 13.71 -5.20
N ALA A 101 13.77 13.91 -6.14
CA ALA A 101 14.87 12.99 -6.38
C ALA A 101 15.75 12.83 -5.12
N GLY A 102 16.52 11.75 -5.06
CA GLY A 102 17.53 11.59 -4.00
C GLY A 102 17.03 11.22 -2.61
N LEU A 103 15.71 11.12 -2.38
CA LEU A 103 15.14 10.80 -1.06
C LEU A 103 15.08 9.29 -0.74
N GLY A 104 15.55 8.43 -1.66
CA GLY A 104 15.58 6.98 -1.48
C GLY A 104 14.23 6.28 -1.69
N LYS A 105 13.37 6.79 -2.58
CA LYS A 105 12.06 6.18 -2.91
C LYS A 105 12.21 4.75 -3.45
N THR A 106 13.02 4.58 -4.49
CA THR A 106 13.37 3.27 -5.09
C THR A 106 14.01 2.35 -4.06
N THR A 107 14.95 2.87 -3.27
CA THR A 107 15.57 2.12 -2.18
C THR A 107 14.56 1.64 -1.15
N LEU A 108 13.59 2.49 -0.75
CA LEU A 108 12.56 2.11 0.21
C LEU A 108 11.67 0.99 -0.33
N ALA A 109 11.23 1.09 -1.58
CA ALA A 109 10.41 0.06 -2.22
C ALA A 109 11.13 -1.29 -2.23
N HIS A 110 12.39 -1.31 -2.68
CA HIS A 110 13.19 -2.54 -2.76
C HIS A 110 13.45 -3.14 -1.38
N VAL A 111 13.88 -2.33 -0.42
CA VAL A 111 14.20 -2.80 0.94
C VAL A 111 12.94 -3.32 1.63
N ALA A 112 11.82 -2.59 1.56
CA ALA A 112 10.57 -3.01 2.18
C ALA A 112 10.03 -4.31 1.58
N ALA A 113 10.01 -4.43 0.24
CA ALA A 113 9.54 -5.64 -0.44
C ALA A 113 10.42 -6.86 -0.12
N LYS A 114 11.75 -6.72 -0.19
CA LYS A 114 12.69 -7.79 0.20
C LYS A 114 12.52 -8.20 1.67
N HIS A 115 12.32 -7.22 2.56
CA HIS A 115 12.11 -7.46 3.99
C HIS A 115 10.79 -8.21 4.27
N CYS A 116 9.75 -7.98 3.46
CA CYS A 116 8.50 -8.73 3.50
C CYS A 116 8.55 -10.08 2.76
N GLY A 117 9.73 -10.52 2.31
CA GLY A 117 9.89 -11.83 1.67
C GLY A 117 9.48 -11.90 0.21
N TYR A 118 9.32 -10.76 -0.47
CA TYR A 118 9.03 -10.72 -1.90
C TYR A 118 10.30 -10.75 -2.76
N HIS A 119 10.19 -11.31 -3.96
CA HIS A 119 11.13 -11.12 -5.05
C HIS A 119 10.73 -9.85 -5.83
N VAL A 120 11.60 -8.84 -5.83
CA VAL A 120 11.30 -7.56 -6.47
C VAL A 120 11.58 -7.67 -7.97
N VAL A 121 10.58 -7.37 -8.78
CA VAL A 121 10.73 -7.18 -10.24
C VAL A 121 10.52 -5.69 -10.51
N GLU A 122 11.59 -5.04 -10.95
CA GLU A 122 11.62 -3.61 -11.24
C GLU A 122 11.46 -3.37 -12.74
N ILE A 123 10.63 -2.39 -13.11
CA ILE A 123 10.46 -1.89 -14.47
C ILE A 123 10.61 -0.37 -14.43
N ASN A 124 11.56 0.17 -15.19
CA ASN A 124 11.65 1.62 -15.37
C ASN A 124 10.71 2.05 -16.50
N ALA A 125 9.68 2.84 -16.17
CA ALA A 125 8.65 3.22 -17.13
C ALA A 125 9.06 4.37 -18.06
N SER A 126 10.12 5.12 -17.73
CA SER A 126 10.68 6.15 -18.60
C SER A 126 11.53 5.58 -19.74
N ASP A 127 12.10 4.40 -19.53
CA ASP A 127 12.89 3.63 -20.51
C ASP A 127 11.98 2.77 -21.41
N ASP A 128 11.11 1.96 -20.81
CA ASP A 128 10.14 1.14 -21.54
C ASP A 128 8.89 1.97 -21.86
N ARG A 129 8.91 2.73 -22.97
CA ARG A 129 7.80 3.68 -23.29
C ARG A 129 6.58 3.06 -23.98
N SER A 130 6.68 1.81 -24.44
CA SER A 130 5.61 1.19 -25.24
C SER A 130 4.77 0.21 -24.43
N ALA A 131 3.45 0.33 -24.56
CA ALA A 131 2.46 -0.60 -24.01
C ALA A 131 2.79 -2.06 -24.32
N SER A 132 3.18 -2.32 -25.56
CA SER A 132 3.50 -3.64 -26.09
C SER A 132 4.69 -4.29 -25.40
N SER A 133 5.61 -3.50 -24.83
CA SER A 133 6.78 -4.02 -24.11
C SER A 133 6.51 -4.12 -22.60
N ILE A 134 5.75 -3.19 -22.03
CA ILE A 134 5.45 -3.17 -20.59
C ILE A 134 4.34 -4.16 -20.21
N GLU A 135 3.25 -4.20 -20.98
CA GLU A 135 2.08 -5.03 -20.69
C GLU A 135 2.42 -6.52 -20.49
N PRO A 136 3.21 -7.19 -21.35
CA PRO A 136 3.59 -8.58 -21.13
C PRO A 136 4.46 -8.75 -19.88
N LYS A 137 5.35 -7.80 -19.57
CA LYS A 137 6.18 -7.84 -18.35
C LYS A 137 5.32 -7.71 -17.09
N ILE A 138 4.36 -6.78 -17.08
CA ILE A 138 3.42 -6.62 -15.96
C ILE A 138 2.57 -7.88 -15.80
N LEU A 139 2.02 -8.42 -16.90
CA LEU A 139 1.23 -9.65 -16.87
C LEU A 139 2.01 -10.84 -16.33
N ASP A 140 3.27 -11.03 -16.75
CA ASP A 140 4.15 -12.08 -16.23
C ASP A 140 4.40 -11.94 -14.72
N VAL A 141 4.52 -10.71 -14.21
CA VAL A 141 4.76 -10.51 -12.78
C VAL A 141 3.48 -10.74 -11.98
N VAL A 142 2.33 -10.30 -12.49
CA VAL A 142 1.05 -10.33 -11.78
C VAL A 142 0.39 -11.71 -11.82
N GLN A 143 0.48 -12.41 -12.95
CA GLN A 143 -0.22 -13.69 -13.18
C GLN A 143 0.63 -14.91 -12.82
N MET A 144 1.95 -14.83 -12.98
CA MET A 144 2.81 -16.00 -12.88
C MET A 144 3.06 -16.34 -11.42
N ASN A 145 2.52 -17.48 -10.98
CA ASN A 145 2.92 -18.09 -9.73
C ASN A 145 4.28 -18.74 -9.96
N SER A 146 5.18 -18.50 -9.02
CA SER A 146 6.51 -19.07 -9.12
C SER A 146 6.39 -20.59 -8.97
N ILE A 147 6.80 -21.31 -10.01
CA ILE A 147 6.54 -22.75 -10.19
C ILE A 147 7.52 -23.60 -9.34
N MET A 148 8.57 -22.97 -8.81
CA MET A 148 9.51 -23.59 -7.87
C MET A 148 9.03 -23.42 -6.43
N SER A 149 9.01 -24.51 -5.67
CA SER A 149 8.59 -24.57 -4.25
C SER A 149 9.35 -23.59 -3.33
N ASP A 150 10.56 -23.19 -3.69
CA ASP A 150 11.44 -22.34 -2.86
C ASP A 150 11.49 -20.87 -3.30
N SER A 151 10.69 -20.50 -4.30
CA SER A 151 10.81 -19.18 -4.92
C SER A 151 9.82 -18.17 -4.32
N LYS A 152 10.38 -17.06 -3.84
CA LYS A 152 9.63 -15.95 -3.21
C LYS A 152 8.60 -15.36 -4.17
N PRO A 153 7.41 -14.98 -3.70
CA PRO A 153 6.40 -14.37 -4.55
C PRO A 153 6.89 -13.02 -5.10
N LYS A 154 6.49 -12.70 -6.33
CA LYS A 154 6.92 -11.47 -7.00
C LYS A 154 6.20 -10.24 -6.41
N CYS A 155 6.91 -9.12 -6.32
CA CYS A 155 6.39 -7.77 -6.07
C CYS A 155 6.83 -6.88 -7.23
N LEU A 156 5.88 -6.22 -7.89
CA LEU A 156 6.17 -5.35 -9.01
C LEU A 156 6.52 -3.96 -8.50
N VAL A 157 7.67 -3.43 -8.91
CA VAL A 157 8.07 -2.04 -8.72
C VAL A 157 8.14 -1.37 -10.08
N ILE A 158 7.42 -0.26 -10.24
CA ILE A 158 7.45 0.54 -11.46
C ILE A 158 8.07 1.89 -11.10
N ASP A 159 9.31 2.09 -11.52
CA ASP A 159 10.02 3.36 -11.30
C ASP A 159 9.69 4.36 -12.40
N GLU A 160 9.79 5.64 -12.06
CA GLU A 160 9.53 6.79 -12.95
C GLU A 160 8.21 6.67 -13.76
N ILE A 161 7.13 6.27 -13.08
CA ILE A 161 5.83 6.03 -13.74
C ILE A 161 5.21 7.30 -14.35
N ASP A 162 5.62 8.48 -13.86
CA ASP A 162 5.31 9.79 -14.43
C ASP A 162 6.03 10.06 -15.76
N GLY A 163 7.14 9.37 -16.04
CA GLY A 163 7.84 9.42 -17.33
C GLY A 163 7.15 8.64 -18.46
N ALA A 164 6.19 7.77 -18.13
CA ALA A 164 5.49 6.88 -19.07
C ALA A 164 4.43 7.59 -19.95
N LEU A 165 4.55 8.90 -20.17
CA LEU A 165 3.57 9.76 -20.84
C LEU A 165 3.44 9.54 -22.37
N GLY A 166 4.01 8.47 -22.92
CA GLY A 166 3.95 8.15 -24.36
C GLY A 166 2.61 7.54 -24.79
N ASP A 167 2.01 8.10 -25.86
CA ASP A 167 0.91 7.57 -26.68
C ASP A 167 -0.34 7.00 -25.99
N GLY A 168 -0.59 7.36 -24.72
CA GLY A 168 -1.84 7.00 -24.03
C GLY A 168 -2.01 5.50 -23.74
N LYS A 169 -0.94 4.70 -23.86
CA LYS A 169 -0.96 3.25 -23.61
C LYS A 169 0.14 2.80 -22.62
N GLY A 170 0.62 3.68 -21.75
CA GLY A 170 1.67 3.37 -20.79
C GLY A 170 1.27 2.39 -19.68
N ALA A 171 2.22 2.10 -18.78
CA ALA A 171 2.06 1.21 -17.62
C ALA A 171 0.82 1.53 -16.76
N VAL A 172 0.50 2.82 -16.62
CA VAL A 172 -0.64 3.31 -15.83
C VAL A 172 -1.97 2.75 -16.33
N GLU A 173 -2.18 2.74 -17.65
CA GLU A 173 -3.44 2.28 -18.25
C GLU A 173 -3.62 0.76 -18.08
N VAL A 174 -2.53 -0.01 -18.21
CA VAL A 174 -2.52 -1.47 -17.96
C VAL A 174 -2.92 -1.78 -16.52
N ILE A 175 -2.33 -1.08 -15.54
CA ILE A 175 -2.64 -1.27 -14.12
C ILE A 175 -4.10 -0.91 -13.83
N LEU A 176 -4.60 0.21 -14.37
CA LEU A 176 -5.98 0.64 -14.19
C LEU A 176 -6.98 -0.38 -14.76
N LYS A 177 -6.69 -0.95 -15.94
CA LYS A 177 -7.51 -2.02 -16.53
C LYS A 177 -7.58 -3.25 -15.62
N MET A 178 -6.47 -3.67 -15.02
CA MET A 178 -6.45 -4.81 -14.09
C MET A 178 -7.22 -4.52 -12.79
N ILE A 179 -7.08 -3.31 -12.23
CA ILE A 179 -7.85 -2.89 -11.03
C ILE A 179 -9.36 -2.88 -11.32
N ASN A 180 -9.77 -2.36 -12.48
CA ASN A 180 -11.18 -2.27 -12.84
C ASN A 180 -11.79 -3.65 -13.15
N ALA A 181 -11.03 -4.53 -13.80
CA ALA A 181 -11.44 -5.93 -14.02
C ALA A 181 -11.70 -6.66 -12.69
N ASP A 182 -10.92 -6.36 -11.65
CA ASP A 182 -11.12 -6.92 -10.32
C ASP A 182 -12.41 -6.45 -9.63
N LYS A 183 -12.78 -5.18 -9.83
CA LYS A 183 -14.02 -4.62 -9.28
C LYS A 183 -15.26 -5.25 -9.92
N ASN A 184 -15.27 -5.36 -11.25
CA ASN A 184 -16.40 -5.90 -12.01
C ASN A 184 -16.66 -7.38 -11.70
N ASN A 185 -15.61 -8.19 -11.51
CA ASN A 185 -15.75 -9.60 -11.15
C ASN A 185 -16.32 -9.82 -9.74
N ASN A 186 -16.15 -8.86 -8.82
CA ASN A 186 -16.74 -8.92 -7.49
C ASN A 186 -18.23 -8.51 -7.49
N SER A 187 -18.65 -7.58 -8.36
CA SER A 187 -20.06 -7.18 -8.48
C SER A 187 -20.95 -8.25 -9.11
N ASP A 188 -20.42 -9.06 -10.04
CA ASP A 188 -21.16 -10.17 -10.66
C ASP A 188 -21.40 -11.35 -9.70
N ARG A 189 -20.67 -11.43 -8.58
CA ARG A 189 -20.88 -12.47 -7.55
C ARG A 189 -21.97 -12.13 -6.53
N SER A 190 -22.45 -10.89 -6.51
CA SER A 190 -23.50 -10.42 -5.60
C SER A 190 -24.92 -10.48 -6.17
N ASN A 191 -25.09 -10.66 -7.49
CA ASN A 191 -26.40 -10.74 -8.15
C ASN A 191 -26.58 -12.07 -8.90
N GLY A 192 -26.75 -13.18 -8.17
CA GLY A 192 -26.96 -14.48 -8.81
C GLY A 192 -27.72 -15.46 -7.93
N ALA A 193 -29.04 -15.25 -7.80
CA ALA A 193 -30.00 -16.33 -7.66
C ALA A 193 -30.80 -16.43 -8.96
N GLU A 194 -31.00 -17.67 -9.40
CA GLU A 194 -31.83 -18.17 -10.52
C GLU A 194 -31.16 -18.39 -11.89
N GLU A 195 -30.97 -19.69 -12.16
CA GLU A 195 -30.68 -20.39 -13.42
C GLU A 195 -31.89 -20.23 -14.38
N THR A 196 -31.83 -20.32 -15.71
CA THR A 196 -31.39 -21.46 -16.52
C THR A 196 -31.53 -21.11 -18.02
N GLN A 197 -30.64 -21.66 -18.85
CA GLN A 197 -30.87 -22.23 -20.21
C GLN A 197 -29.94 -21.71 -21.34
N VAL A 198 -28.99 -22.60 -21.66
CA VAL A 198 -28.57 -23.05 -22.99
C VAL A 198 -28.19 -21.98 -24.01
N GLN A 199 -26.89 -21.88 -24.33
CA GLN A 199 -26.39 -22.03 -25.70
C GLN A 199 -24.85 -22.04 -25.84
N LYS A 200 -24.38 -23.14 -26.43
CA LYS A 200 -23.25 -23.30 -27.37
C LYS A 200 -21.85 -22.84 -26.98
N ALA A 201 -20.99 -23.84 -26.83
CA ALA A 201 -19.55 -23.77 -27.00
C ALA A 201 -19.17 -23.01 -28.28
N SER A 202 -18.53 -21.87 -28.11
CA SER A 202 -17.66 -21.29 -29.12
C SER A 202 -16.29 -21.06 -28.48
N SER A 203 -15.29 -21.67 -29.09
CA SER A 203 -13.87 -21.50 -28.82
C SER A 203 -13.46 -20.05 -29.10
N ARG A 204 -13.71 -19.15 -28.15
CA ARG A 204 -12.96 -17.92 -28.03
C ARG A 204 -12.15 -18.06 -26.76
N LYS A 205 -10.84 -18.16 -26.92
CA LYS A 205 -9.85 -18.03 -25.84
C LYS A 205 -9.99 -16.59 -25.32
N SER A 206 -11.07 -16.36 -24.57
CA SER A 206 -11.42 -15.09 -23.98
C SER A 206 -10.24 -14.75 -23.10
N HIS A 207 -9.53 -13.69 -23.45
CA HIS A 207 -8.43 -13.18 -22.68
C HIS A 207 -9.01 -12.78 -21.32
N ARG A 208 -9.03 -13.73 -20.37
CA ARG A 208 -9.47 -13.49 -18.99
C ARG A 208 -8.61 -12.35 -18.49
N THR A 209 -9.22 -11.18 -18.35
CA THR A 209 -8.56 -9.99 -17.84
C THR A 209 -7.97 -10.32 -16.48
N ALA A 210 -6.65 -10.15 -16.37
CA ALA A 210 -5.86 -10.60 -15.24
C ALA A 210 -6.28 -9.90 -13.94
N LYS A 211 -6.51 -10.67 -12.87
CA LYS A 211 -6.65 -10.13 -11.51
C LYS A 211 -5.30 -9.70 -10.96
N LEU A 212 -5.24 -8.56 -10.26
CA LEU A 212 -4.05 -8.17 -9.50
C LEU A 212 -3.94 -9.06 -8.25
N LEU A 213 -3.07 -10.07 -8.35
CA LEU A 213 -2.76 -11.03 -7.29
C LEU A 213 -1.43 -10.73 -6.57
N ARG A 214 -0.67 -9.74 -7.05
CA ARG A 214 0.64 -9.35 -6.50
C ARG A 214 0.67 -7.85 -6.18
N PRO A 215 1.43 -7.43 -5.14
CA PRO A 215 1.59 -6.02 -4.81
C PRO A 215 2.29 -5.26 -5.93
N VAL A 216 1.79 -4.06 -6.21
CA VAL A 216 2.37 -3.12 -7.18
C VAL A 216 2.75 -1.83 -6.46
N ILE A 217 4.04 -1.47 -6.51
CA ILE A 217 4.57 -0.21 -5.99
C ILE A 217 4.98 0.65 -7.18
N CYS A 218 4.32 1.79 -7.35
CA CYS A 218 4.67 2.79 -8.35
C CYS A 218 5.46 3.91 -7.71
N ILE A 219 6.46 4.43 -8.40
CA ILE A 219 7.33 5.51 -7.92
C ILE A 219 7.29 6.63 -8.95
N CYS A 220 7.06 7.86 -8.48
CA CYS A 220 7.07 9.04 -9.32
C CYS A 220 7.78 10.21 -8.62
N ASN A 221 8.20 11.19 -9.41
CA ASN A 221 8.75 12.44 -8.89
C ASN A 221 7.64 13.47 -8.72
N ASP A 222 6.69 13.55 -9.67
CA ASP A 222 5.53 14.44 -9.62
C ASP A 222 4.21 13.67 -9.45
N LEU A 223 3.47 13.96 -8.37
CA LEU A 223 2.15 13.39 -8.10
C LEU A 223 1.06 13.95 -9.02
N TYR A 224 1.25 15.18 -9.51
CA TYR A 224 0.24 15.94 -10.24
C TYR A 224 0.33 15.77 -11.75
N ALA A 225 1.30 15.00 -12.23
CA ALA A 225 1.43 14.58 -13.63
C ALA A 225 0.06 14.10 -14.19
N PRO A 226 -0.40 14.61 -15.34
CA PRO A 226 -1.72 14.29 -15.89
C PRO A 226 -2.01 12.80 -16.04
N ALA A 227 -0.99 12.00 -16.38
CA ALA A 227 -1.09 10.55 -16.53
C ALA A 227 -1.47 9.85 -15.21
N LEU A 228 -1.03 10.37 -14.06
CA LEU A 228 -1.28 9.76 -12.75
C LEU A 228 -2.61 10.16 -12.12
N ARG A 229 -3.38 11.08 -12.72
CA ARG A 229 -4.66 11.58 -12.18
C ARG A 229 -5.64 10.45 -11.82
N LYS A 230 -5.78 9.48 -12.73
CA LYS A 230 -6.66 8.31 -12.53
C LYS A 230 -6.09 7.35 -11.48
N LEU A 231 -4.78 7.07 -11.54
CA LEU A 231 -4.11 6.16 -10.61
C LEU A 231 -4.16 6.67 -9.16
N ARG A 232 -4.00 7.99 -8.98
CA ARG A 232 -4.06 8.67 -7.67
C ARG A 232 -5.39 8.47 -6.94
N GLN A 233 -6.49 8.23 -7.66
CA GLN A 233 -7.81 7.99 -7.06
C GLN A 233 -7.97 6.57 -6.48
N VAL A 234 -7.20 5.61 -6.99
CA VAL A 234 -7.31 4.19 -6.61
C VAL A 234 -6.11 3.69 -5.79
N ALA A 235 -4.96 4.35 -5.88
CA ALA A 235 -3.74 3.99 -5.20
C ALA A 235 -3.63 4.62 -3.80
N LYS A 236 -2.91 3.94 -2.91
CA LYS A 236 -2.46 4.52 -1.64
C LYS A 236 -1.28 5.44 -1.91
N VAL A 237 -1.40 6.72 -1.60
CA VAL A 237 -0.35 7.71 -1.90
C VAL A 237 0.50 7.99 -0.66
N HIS A 238 1.83 7.93 -0.80
CA HIS A 238 2.79 8.36 0.19
C HIS A 238 3.78 9.36 -0.40
N ILE A 239 3.78 10.56 0.18
CA ILE A 239 4.60 11.68 -0.26
C ILE A 239 5.83 11.76 0.64
N PHE A 240 7.01 11.63 0.04
CA PHE A 240 8.29 11.85 0.68
C PHE A 240 8.51 13.35 0.82
N VAL A 241 8.79 13.75 2.06
CA VAL A 241 9.16 15.12 2.40
C VAL A 241 10.67 15.23 2.43
N GLN A 242 11.19 16.33 1.90
CA GLN A 242 12.61 16.64 1.95
C GLN A 242 13.09 16.71 3.41
N PRO A 243 14.20 16.06 3.75
CA PRO A 243 14.74 16.12 5.09
C PRO A 243 15.28 17.51 5.39
N THR A 244 15.27 17.90 6.67
CA THR A 244 15.95 19.12 7.09
C THR A 244 17.46 18.99 6.94
N ILE A 245 18.13 20.12 6.69
CA ILE A 245 19.59 20.22 6.56
C ILE A 245 20.30 19.50 7.72
N SER A 246 19.85 19.73 8.95
CA SER A 246 20.41 19.08 10.15
C SER A 246 20.36 17.55 10.08
N ARG A 247 19.28 16.95 9.56
CA ARG A 247 19.18 15.49 9.40
C ARG A 247 20.15 14.97 8.35
N VAL A 248 20.29 15.69 7.23
CA VAL A 248 21.25 15.34 6.17
C VAL A 248 22.67 15.44 6.70
N VAL A 249 23.04 16.56 7.32
CA VAL A 249 24.37 16.79 7.92
C VAL A 249 24.71 15.72 8.97
N ASN A 250 23.78 15.37 9.85
CA ASN A 250 24.00 14.30 10.84
C ASN A 250 24.24 12.95 10.16
N ARG A 251 23.54 12.65 9.07
CA ARG A 251 23.74 11.43 8.30
C ARG A 251 25.08 11.44 7.55
N LEU A 252 25.45 12.55 6.92
CA LEU A 252 26.74 12.71 6.24
C LEU A 252 27.90 12.58 7.23
N LYS A 253 27.82 13.25 8.39
CA LYS A 253 28.80 13.14 9.46
C LYS A 253 28.98 11.69 9.94
N TYR A 254 27.89 10.94 10.04
CA TYR A 254 27.95 9.51 10.37
C TYR A 254 28.70 8.71 9.28
N ILE A 255 28.43 8.97 8.00
CA ILE A 255 29.08 8.30 6.87
C ILE A 255 30.57 8.66 6.84
N CYS A 256 30.91 9.95 6.88
CA CYS A 256 32.31 10.40 6.90
C CYS A 256 33.10 9.82 8.07
N LYS A 257 32.49 9.69 9.26
CA LYS A 257 33.13 9.03 10.41
C LYS A 257 33.40 7.54 10.15
N LYS A 258 32.51 6.85 9.44
CA LYS A 258 32.68 5.43 9.08
C LYS A 258 33.76 5.24 8.01
N GLU A 259 33.88 6.19 7.08
CA GLU A 259 34.89 6.21 6.02
C GLU A 259 36.24 6.80 6.48
N GLY A 260 36.34 7.32 7.71
CA GLY A 260 37.60 7.87 8.26
C GLY A 260 37.91 9.31 7.88
N PHE A 261 36.96 10.05 7.28
CA PHE A 261 37.14 11.46 6.93
C PHE A 261 36.93 12.41 8.11
N LYS A 262 37.79 13.43 8.20
CA LYS A 262 37.62 14.56 9.13
C LYS A 262 36.77 15.63 8.45
N THR A 263 35.58 15.89 8.98
CA THR A 263 34.62 16.83 8.36
C THR A 263 34.24 17.97 9.30
N SER A 264 34.17 19.19 8.76
CA SER A 264 33.60 20.37 9.42
C SER A 264 32.09 20.41 9.24
N SER A 265 31.34 20.68 10.32
CA SER A 265 29.88 20.83 10.26
C SER A 265 29.45 21.96 9.33
N ILE A 266 30.24 23.02 9.20
CA ILE A 266 29.93 24.19 8.36
C ILE A 266 29.98 23.80 6.88
N ALA A 267 31.02 23.06 6.48
CA ALA A 267 31.17 22.56 5.12
C ALA A 267 30.06 21.58 4.74
N LEU A 268 29.68 20.68 5.66
CA LEU A 268 28.58 19.74 5.43
C LEU A 268 27.22 20.44 5.31
N SER A 269 26.98 21.49 6.10
CA SER A 269 25.76 22.31 5.95
C SER A 269 25.72 23.02 4.61
N ALA A 270 26.82 23.66 4.21
CA ALA A 270 26.91 24.32 2.90
C ALA A 270 26.71 23.34 1.73
N LEU A 271 27.23 22.11 1.84
CA LEU A 271 27.01 21.05 0.86
C LEU A 271 25.54 20.62 0.78
N ALA A 272 24.90 20.42 1.94
CA ALA A 272 23.49 20.05 2.00
C ALA A 272 22.57 21.17 1.46
N ASP A 273 22.94 22.43 1.66
CA ASP A 273 22.23 23.58 1.08
C ASP A 273 22.43 23.64 -0.44
N TYR A 274 23.66 23.45 -0.92
CA TYR A 274 23.99 23.47 -2.35
C TYR A 274 23.27 22.36 -3.15
N THR A 275 23.13 21.18 -2.56
CA THR A 275 22.49 20.01 -3.19
C THR A 275 20.99 19.93 -2.93
N GLU A 276 20.39 20.99 -2.37
CA GLU A 276 18.97 21.01 -2.00
C GLU A 276 18.56 19.79 -1.16
N CYS A 277 19.41 19.36 -0.23
CA CYS A 277 19.18 18.17 0.61
C CYS A 277 18.92 16.86 -0.16
N ASP A 278 19.33 16.75 -1.43
CA ASP A 278 19.39 15.50 -2.17
C ASP A 278 20.53 14.64 -1.60
N ILE A 279 20.17 13.52 -0.95
CA ILE A 279 21.13 12.64 -0.27
C ILE A 279 22.05 11.96 -1.28
N ARG A 280 21.58 11.64 -2.48
CA ARG A 280 22.39 11.01 -3.53
C ARG A 280 23.44 12.00 -4.03
N SER A 281 23.03 13.22 -4.34
CA SER A 281 23.93 14.28 -4.81
C SER A 281 24.95 14.66 -3.75
N CYS A 282 24.53 14.76 -2.47
CA CYS A 282 25.42 14.98 -1.33
C CYS A 282 26.55 13.94 -1.23
N LEU A 283 26.28 12.69 -1.58
CA LEU A 283 27.26 11.59 -1.47
C LEU A 283 28.18 11.47 -2.69
N ASN A 284 27.78 12.05 -3.83
CA ASN A 284 28.54 12.02 -5.06
C ASN A 284 29.41 13.28 -5.27
N THR A 285 29.31 14.24 -4.35
CA THR A 285 30.14 15.46 -4.32
C THR A 285 31.35 15.24 -3.42
#